data_AF-A0A178Z2V9-F1
#
_entry.id   AF-A0A178Z2V9-F1
#
_cell.length_a   1.000
_cell.length_b   1.000
_cell.length_c   1.000
_cell.angle_alpha   90.00
_cell.angle_beta   90.00
_cell.angle_gamma   90.00
#
_symmetry.space_group_name_H-M   'P 1'
#
loop_
_entity.id
_entity.type
_entity.pdbx_description
1 polymer ?
#
loop_
_entity_poly.entity_id
_entity_poly.type
_entity_poly.pdbx_seq_one_letter_code
_entity_poly.pdbx_strand_id
1 'polypeptide(L)'
;MAPTTRHRSGGGPTVPSSRDASHATISDEEHTEPPAASTRQAHYSPPDRESSETTQSSGTPELTQDLNAIRLAARHAELKRRVLEKRRLEEIENMERELAGETPNNPVQIEDTTPPSRKRNAEDPTDRAAKYLKPNPPKEFKGQSLGELRAYLDAWQLRFGIYPSLSDKERIAQAATSLGDIAASRWLREPESLRPTTWIGFSEFLRDIVQDPTNRIASALRKLWRYHQSDNQSAREVLEDLARLREDVATLKEEERHAWEFLLALRPETQLAVLRELPKITSQELVLRYAERHEELARTYEGQRGGRRSQANRKRLDTPTDTTITTSQPQADTETKKDRRPRSSYKREKRLAGPDDECHLCHEKGHFQRDCPKRNQEDSQLSAPLSQANSKRKEKDEKTKK
;
A
#
# COMPACT_ATOMS: atom_id res chain seq x y z
N MET A 1 -3.33 -6.17 -68.52
CA MET A 1 -1.94 -6.14 -68.02
C MET A 1 -1.96 -6.53 -66.55
N ALA A 2 -1.53 -7.76 -66.24
CA ALA A 2 -1.55 -8.31 -64.89
C ALA A 2 -0.11 -8.31 -64.31
N PRO A 3 0.10 -7.95 -63.03
CA PRO A 3 1.41 -8.09 -62.41
C PRO A 3 1.52 -9.42 -61.65
N THR A 4 2.63 -10.09 -61.92
CA THR A 4 3.11 -11.34 -61.34
C THR A 4 3.73 -11.10 -59.96
N THR A 5 3.23 -11.83 -58.95
CA THR A 5 3.78 -11.91 -57.60
C THR A 5 5.00 -12.84 -57.56
N ARG A 6 6.15 -12.34 -57.11
CA ARG A 6 7.35 -13.14 -56.81
C ARG A 6 7.42 -13.44 -55.32
N HIS A 7 7.35 -14.74 -54.97
CA HIS A 7 7.76 -15.27 -53.69
C HIS A 7 9.27 -15.16 -53.50
N ARG A 8 9.71 -14.71 -52.33
CA ARG A 8 11.11 -14.77 -51.88
C ARG A 8 11.16 -15.49 -50.54
N SER A 9 11.64 -16.73 -50.57
CA SER A 9 11.93 -17.57 -49.41
C SER A 9 13.42 -17.51 -49.13
N GLY A 10 13.80 -17.21 -47.88
CA GLY A 10 15.13 -17.32 -47.31
C GLY A 10 14.96 -17.06 -45.82
N GLY A 11 15.39 -17.88 -44.89
CA GLY A 11 16.61 -18.68 -44.80
C GLY A 11 17.09 -18.46 -43.38
N GLY A 12 16.62 -19.27 -42.43
CA GLY A 12 16.93 -19.14 -41.01
C GLY A 12 18.19 -19.93 -40.65
N PRO A 13 19.13 -19.38 -39.86
CA PRO A 13 20.31 -20.11 -39.43
C PRO A 13 20.04 -20.96 -38.18
N THR A 14 20.57 -22.16 -38.25
CA THR A 14 20.78 -23.17 -37.21
C THR A 14 21.65 -22.64 -36.07
N VAL A 15 21.27 -22.92 -34.82
CA VAL A 15 22.12 -22.73 -33.62
C VAL A 15 22.32 -24.09 -32.96
N PRO A 16 23.56 -24.49 -32.60
CA PRO A 16 23.83 -25.78 -31.99
C PRO A 16 23.80 -25.76 -30.46
N SER A 17 23.17 -26.82 -29.96
CA SER A 17 23.42 -27.63 -28.76
C SER A 17 24.83 -27.56 -28.11
N SER A 18 24.86 -27.32 -26.79
CA SER A 18 25.86 -27.74 -25.80
C SER A 18 25.50 -27.04 -24.46
N ARG A 19 25.64 -27.60 -23.25
CA ARG A 19 26.46 -28.71 -22.77
C ARG A 19 26.06 -29.01 -21.31
N ASP A 20 26.19 -30.29 -20.95
CA ASP A 20 26.23 -30.84 -19.60
C ASP A 20 27.37 -30.30 -18.73
N ALA A 21 27.15 -30.25 -17.41
CA ALA A 21 28.16 -30.40 -16.35
C ALA A 21 27.42 -30.59 -15.00
N SER A 22 27.21 -31.82 -14.52
CA SER A 22 28.13 -32.65 -13.72
C SER A 22 28.32 -32.20 -12.25
N HIS A 23 27.78 -33.05 -11.36
CA HIS A 23 28.35 -33.57 -10.11
C HIS A 23 29.29 -32.69 -9.27
N ALA A 24 28.90 -32.48 -8.01
CA ALA A 24 29.83 -32.38 -6.89
C ALA A 24 29.22 -33.03 -5.64
N THR A 25 29.70 -34.23 -5.33
CA THR A 25 29.69 -34.89 -4.03
C THR A 25 30.63 -34.16 -3.07
N ILE A 26 30.17 -33.83 -1.86
CA ILE A 26 31.05 -33.50 -0.73
C ILE A 26 30.57 -34.27 0.49
N SER A 27 31.52 -35.00 1.06
CA SER A 27 31.46 -35.89 2.21
C SER A 27 31.65 -35.14 3.54
N ASP A 28 31.27 -35.83 4.61
CA ASP A 28 31.91 -35.91 5.94
C ASP A 28 32.34 -34.62 6.66
N GLU A 29 31.68 -34.32 7.79
CA GLU A 29 32.27 -33.93 9.09
C GLU A 29 31.24 -34.29 10.20
N GLU A 30 31.50 -35.26 11.07
CA GLU A 30 32.27 -35.22 12.33
C GLU A 30 31.56 -34.56 13.54
N HIS A 31 31.48 -35.38 14.60
CA HIS A 31 31.27 -35.15 16.04
C HIS A 31 30.81 -33.80 16.59
N THR A 32 29.76 -33.83 17.42
CA THR A 32 29.76 -33.17 18.74
C THR A 32 28.73 -33.81 19.69
N GLU A 33 29.20 -34.40 20.79
CA GLU A 33 28.38 -34.78 21.96
C GLU A 33 27.86 -33.53 22.69
N PRO A 34 26.63 -33.53 23.24
CA PRO A 34 26.26 -32.61 24.29
C PRO A 34 26.00 -33.27 25.66
N PRO A 35 26.22 -32.51 26.75
CA PRO A 35 26.42 -33.02 28.11
C PRO A 35 25.13 -33.29 28.90
N ALA A 36 25.32 -34.05 29.98
CA ALA A 36 24.36 -34.29 31.05
C ALA A 36 23.90 -33.00 31.76
N ALA A 37 22.59 -32.84 31.92
CA ALA A 37 21.97 -31.93 32.91
C ALA A 37 20.57 -32.47 33.24
N SER A 38 20.36 -33.01 34.45
CA SER A 38 19.97 -32.28 35.66
C SER A 38 18.46 -32.29 35.88
N THR A 39 18.03 -33.36 36.53
CA THR A 39 16.74 -33.54 37.21
C THR A 39 16.33 -32.31 38.03
N ARG A 40 15.20 -31.69 37.68
CA ARG A 40 14.47 -30.76 38.57
C ARG A 40 13.10 -31.35 38.88
N GLN A 41 12.96 -31.86 40.10
CA GLN A 41 11.69 -32.16 40.74
C GLN A 41 10.97 -30.84 41.02
N ALA A 42 9.77 -30.66 40.47
CA ALA A 42 8.86 -29.60 40.88
C ALA A 42 7.89 -30.19 41.92
N HIS A 43 8.12 -29.83 43.18
CA HIS A 43 7.17 -30.00 44.28
C HIS A 43 5.91 -29.19 44.00
N TYR A 44 4.76 -29.84 43.91
CA TYR A 44 3.45 -29.21 43.99
C TYR A 44 2.97 -29.31 45.44
N SER A 45 2.92 -28.17 46.14
CA SER A 45 2.26 -28.05 47.45
C SER A 45 0.83 -27.54 47.25
N PRO A 46 -0.15 -28.05 48.00
CA PRO A 46 -1.54 -27.61 47.94
C PRO A 46 -1.73 -26.33 48.78
N PRO A 47 -2.64 -25.42 48.41
CA PRO A 47 -3.11 -24.40 49.33
C PRO A 47 -4.32 -24.90 50.11
N ASP A 48 -4.11 -25.07 51.41
CA ASP A 48 -5.16 -25.05 52.43
C ASP A 48 -5.61 -23.61 52.72
N ARG A 49 -6.77 -23.54 53.38
CA ARG A 49 -7.31 -22.46 54.24
C ARG A 49 -8.37 -21.57 53.59
N GLU A 50 -9.65 -21.89 53.77
CA GLU A 50 -10.52 -21.67 54.94
C GLU A 50 -11.03 -20.23 55.10
N SER A 51 -12.28 -20.19 55.57
CA SER A 51 -13.03 -19.11 56.23
C SER A 51 -13.90 -18.25 55.31
N SER A 52 -15.23 -18.49 55.31
CA SER A 52 -16.24 -17.82 56.17
C SER A 52 -16.75 -16.54 55.48
N GLU A 53 -18.01 -16.12 55.43
CA GLU A 53 -19.32 -16.57 55.92
C GLU A 53 -20.33 -15.50 55.42
N THR A 54 -21.62 -15.85 55.26
CA THR A 54 -22.80 -14.95 55.44
C THR A 54 -23.02 -13.85 54.35
N THR A 55 -24.14 -13.72 53.62
CA THR A 55 -25.54 -13.68 54.04
C THR A 55 -26.50 -13.69 52.83
N GLN A 56 -27.55 -14.51 52.91
CA GLN A 56 -28.93 -14.36 52.42
C GLN A 56 -29.24 -13.54 51.14
N SER A 57 -29.81 -14.20 50.13
CA SER A 57 -31.03 -13.69 49.46
C SER A 57 -31.74 -14.80 48.69
N SER A 58 -33.02 -14.91 48.97
CA SER A 58 -34.03 -15.81 48.43
C SER A 58 -34.15 -15.81 46.91
N GLY A 59 -34.28 -17.01 46.34
CA GLY A 59 -34.81 -17.25 45.01
C GLY A 59 -34.50 -18.69 44.60
N THR A 60 -35.51 -19.55 44.56
CA THR A 60 -35.45 -20.94 44.10
C THR A 60 -35.37 -21.03 42.57
N PRO A 61 -34.20 -21.38 41.98
CA PRO A 61 -34.16 -22.12 40.71
C PRO A 61 -33.21 -23.35 40.74
N GLU A 62 -32.69 -23.74 41.91
CA GLU A 62 -31.60 -24.73 42.08
C GLU A 62 -31.94 -26.13 41.51
N LEU A 63 -33.21 -26.54 41.58
CA LEU A 63 -33.65 -27.85 41.11
C LEU A 63 -33.53 -28.07 39.59
N THR A 64 -33.42 -27.01 38.78
CA THR A 64 -33.33 -27.13 37.31
C THR A 64 -31.90 -27.27 36.81
N GLN A 65 -30.91 -26.80 37.57
CA GLN A 65 -29.49 -26.92 37.21
C GLN A 65 -28.99 -28.36 37.42
N ASP A 66 -29.47 -29.03 38.47
CA ASP A 66 -29.13 -30.42 38.77
C ASP A 66 -29.62 -31.40 37.69
N LEU A 67 -30.81 -31.18 37.13
CA LEU A 67 -31.33 -32.03 36.05
C LEU A 67 -30.51 -31.92 34.76
N ASN A 68 -29.94 -30.74 34.48
CA ASN A 68 -29.07 -30.56 33.33
C ASN A 68 -27.69 -31.20 33.53
N ALA A 69 -27.13 -31.14 34.74
CA ALA A 69 -25.89 -31.82 35.09
C ALA A 69 -26.03 -33.36 34.96
N ILE A 70 -27.14 -33.93 35.43
CA ILE A 70 -27.44 -35.35 35.30
C ILE A 70 -27.55 -35.77 33.82
N ARG A 71 -28.23 -34.97 32.97
CA ARG A 71 -28.33 -35.24 31.53
C ARG A 71 -26.99 -35.19 30.81
N LEU A 72 -26.13 -34.23 31.15
CA LEU A 72 -24.77 -34.12 30.58
C LEU A 72 -23.90 -35.32 30.99
N ALA A 73 -23.96 -35.73 32.26
CA ALA A 73 -23.22 -36.90 32.74
C ALA A 73 -23.67 -38.19 32.04
N ALA A 74 -24.98 -38.38 31.84
CA ALA A 74 -25.52 -39.52 31.10
C ALA A 74 -25.05 -39.55 29.63
N ARG A 75 -25.08 -38.40 28.94
CA ARG A 75 -24.59 -38.29 27.55
C ARG A 75 -23.09 -38.58 27.44
N HIS A 76 -22.30 -38.13 28.41
CA HIS A 76 -20.87 -38.40 28.44
C HIS A 76 -20.57 -39.89 28.67
N ALA A 77 -21.31 -40.55 29.57
CA ALA A 77 -21.20 -41.99 29.77
C ALA A 77 -21.56 -42.79 28.50
N GLU A 78 -22.60 -42.37 27.77
CA GLU A 78 -22.96 -42.99 26.49
C GLU A 78 -21.87 -42.82 25.42
N LEU A 79 -21.31 -41.61 25.28
CA LEU A 79 -20.21 -41.37 24.34
C LEU A 79 -18.98 -42.21 24.68
N LYS A 80 -18.64 -42.37 25.96
CA LYS A 80 -17.57 -43.28 26.39
C LYS A 80 -17.81 -44.73 25.96
N ARG A 81 -19.05 -45.22 26.09
CA ARG A 81 -19.40 -46.58 25.62
C ARG A 81 -19.24 -46.71 24.10
N ARG A 82 -19.71 -45.72 23.33
CA ARG A 82 -19.54 -45.73 21.85
C ARG A 82 -18.08 -45.68 21.42
N VAL A 83 -17.23 -44.91 22.10
CA VAL A 83 -15.79 -44.86 21.80
C VAL A 83 -15.11 -46.20 22.11
N LEU A 84 -15.46 -46.84 23.23
CA LEU A 84 -14.94 -48.17 23.56
C LEU A 84 -15.41 -49.24 22.58
N GLU A 85 -16.67 -49.20 22.17
CA GLU A 85 -17.22 -50.11 21.15
C GLU A 85 -16.52 -49.93 19.80
N LYS A 86 -16.31 -48.68 19.37
CA LYS A 86 -15.57 -48.40 18.13
C LYS A 86 -14.13 -48.92 18.19
N ARG A 87 -13.44 -48.72 19.31
CA ARG A 87 -12.07 -49.26 19.51
C ARG A 87 -12.04 -50.79 19.46
N ARG A 88 -13.03 -51.46 20.06
CA ARG A 88 -13.15 -52.93 19.98
C ARG A 88 -13.40 -53.40 18.55
N LEU A 89 -14.20 -52.68 17.76
CA LEU A 89 -14.42 -53.00 16.36
C LEU A 89 -13.14 -52.80 15.52
N GLU A 90 -12.44 -51.70 15.72
CA GLU A 90 -11.14 -51.43 15.06
C GLU A 90 -10.08 -52.50 15.42
N GLU A 91 -10.10 -53.00 16.66
CA GLU A 91 -9.25 -54.09 17.13
C GLU A 91 -9.61 -55.42 16.46
N ILE A 92 -10.90 -55.75 16.35
CA ILE A 92 -11.37 -56.94 15.62
C ILE A 92 -10.97 -56.86 14.15
N GLU A 93 -11.18 -55.72 13.50
CA GLU A 93 -10.83 -55.53 12.08
C GLU A 93 -9.32 -55.65 11.86
N ASN A 94 -8.49 -55.16 12.79
CA ASN A 94 -7.05 -55.36 12.73
C ASN A 94 -6.69 -56.85 12.90
N MET A 95 -7.31 -57.57 13.85
CA MET A 95 -7.10 -59.02 14.00
C MET A 95 -7.53 -59.81 12.74
N GLU A 96 -8.60 -59.39 12.05
CA GLU A 96 -9.03 -59.98 10.78
C GLU A 96 -8.01 -59.73 9.66
N ARG A 97 -7.45 -58.52 9.57
CA ARG A 97 -6.36 -58.20 8.63
C ARG A 97 -5.09 -59.01 8.90
N GLU A 98 -4.75 -59.21 10.17
CA GLU A 98 -3.63 -60.08 10.56
C GLU A 98 -3.85 -61.54 10.12
N LEU A 99 -5.07 -62.07 10.30
CA LEU A 99 -5.43 -63.41 9.81
C LEU A 99 -5.40 -63.51 8.28
N ALA A 100 -5.66 -62.40 7.57
CA ALA A 100 -5.58 -62.33 6.11
C ALA A 100 -4.13 -62.21 5.58
N GLY A 101 -3.12 -62.09 6.45
CA GLY A 101 -1.72 -61.94 6.06
C GLY A 101 -1.35 -60.54 5.57
N GLU A 102 -2.24 -59.56 5.72
CA GLU A 102 -1.92 -58.16 5.49
C GLU A 102 -1.20 -57.62 6.73
N THR A 103 0.08 -57.25 6.60
CA THR A 103 0.83 -56.64 7.71
C THR A 103 0.13 -55.34 8.13
N PRO A 104 -0.32 -55.21 9.39
CA PRO A 104 -1.00 -54.01 9.86
C PRO A 104 -0.12 -52.78 9.67
N ASN A 105 -0.65 -51.75 9.00
CA ASN A 105 0.05 -50.48 8.79
C ASN A 105 0.22 -49.65 10.09
N ASN A 106 -0.23 -50.18 11.23
CA ASN A 106 -0.13 -49.54 12.54
C ASN A 106 0.68 -50.44 13.47
N PRO A 107 1.92 -50.09 13.82
CA PRO A 107 2.76 -50.93 14.67
C PRO A 107 2.14 -51.03 16.07
N VAL A 108 1.79 -52.26 16.47
CA VAL A 108 1.30 -52.58 17.81
C VAL A 108 2.33 -52.13 18.84
N GLN A 109 1.93 -51.28 19.79
CA GLN A 109 2.78 -50.94 20.92
C GLN A 109 2.86 -52.16 21.86
N ILE A 110 3.99 -52.84 21.86
CA ILE A 110 4.28 -53.94 22.78
C ILE A 110 4.48 -53.34 24.17
N GLU A 111 3.62 -53.69 25.13
CA GLU A 111 3.44 -53.01 26.42
C GLU A 111 4.66 -52.99 27.35
N ASP A 112 5.73 -53.76 27.07
CA ASP A 112 6.95 -53.80 27.91
C ASP A 112 8.23 -53.33 27.19
N THR A 113 8.12 -52.84 25.95
CA THR A 113 9.23 -52.13 25.31
C THR A 113 9.05 -50.64 25.53
N THR A 114 9.88 -50.04 26.39
CA THR A 114 10.05 -48.57 26.41
C THR A 114 10.24 -48.13 24.96
N PRO A 115 9.30 -47.35 24.39
CA PRO A 115 9.31 -47.06 22.97
C PRO A 115 10.67 -46.45 22.64
N PRO A 116 11.40 -46.96 21.62
CA PRO A 116 12.65 -46.35 21.21
C PRO A 116 12.33 -44.88 20.96
N SER A 117 12.90 -44.01 21.81
CA SER A 117 12.74 -42.56 21.80
C SER A 117 12.61 -42.12 20.35
N ARG A 118 11.35 -41.83 19.94
CA ARG A 118 10.94 -41.62 18.55
C ARG A 118 12.03 -40.82 17.84
N LYS A 119 12.90 -41.50 17.10
CA LYS A 119 13.70 -40.86 16.06
C LYS A 119 12.65 -40.29 15.14
N ARG A 120 12.50 -38.98 15.26
CA ARG A 120 11.55 -38.13 14.53
C ARG A 120 11.39 -38.73 13.13
N ASN A 121 10.14 -39.04 12.80
CA ASN A 121 9.69 -39.42 11.46
C ASN A 121 10.65 -38.86 10.43
N ALA A 122 11.29 -39.74 9.67
CA ALA A 122 11.88 -39.38 8.40
C ALA A 122 10.70 -38.89 7.55
N GLU A 123 10.36 -37.62 7.74
CA GLU A 123 9.44 -36.88 6.90
C GLU A 123 9.97 -37.07 5.49
N ASP A 124 9.08 -37.53 4.61
CA ASP A 124 9.31 -37.67 3.19
C ASP A 124 10.14 -36.46 2.69
N PRO A 125 11.32 -36.67 2.09
CA PRO A 125 12.21 -35.58 1.70
C PRO A 125 11.52 -34.59 0.74
N THR A 126 10.47 -35.02 0.04
CA THR A 126 9.64 -34.15 -0.79
C THR A 126 8.81 -33.15 0.04
N ASP A 127 8.38 -33.53 1.24
CA ASP A 127 7.55 -32.71 2.13
C ASP A 127 8.40 -31.73 3.00
N ARG A 128 9.71 -31.99 3.11
CA ARG A 128 10.66 -31.07 3.76
C ARG A 128 11.07 -29.89 2.87
N ALA A 129 11.10 -30.07 1.55
CA ALA A 129 11.50 -29.01 0.62
C ALA A 129 10.48 -27.84 0.57
N ALA A 130 9.19 -28.13 0.85
CA ALA A 130 8.14 -27.10 0.88
C ALA A 130 8.11 -26.26 2.18
N LYS A 131 8.86 -26.64 3.23
CA LYS A 131 8.67 -26.04 4.56
C LYS A 131 9.29 -24.65 4.78
N TYR A 132 10.19 -24.11 3.93
CA TYR A 132 10.96 -22.92 4.36
C TYR A 132 11.28 -21.84 3.31
N LEU A 133 10.36 -21.54 2.40
CA LEU A 133 10.24 -20.15 1.95
C LEU A 133 8.95 -19.61 2.55
N LYS A 134 9.04 -19.11 3.80
CA LYS A 134 8.02 -18.19 4.32
C LYS A 134 8.34 -16.85 3.68
N PRO A 135 7.70 -16.47 2.55
CA PRO A 135 7.94 -15.15 1.98
C PRO A 135 7.68 -14.13 3.07
N ASN A 136 8.54 -13.10 3.14
CA ASN A 136 8.31 -11.99 4.05
C ASN A 136 6.89 -11.46 3.85
N PRO A 137 6.19 -11.09 4.94
CA PRO A 137 4.85 -10.55 4.83
C PRO A 137 4.90 -9.34 3.88
N PRO A 138 4.01 -9.28 2.87
CA PRO A 138 3.97 -8.17 1.95
C PRO A 138 3.75 -6.86 2.70
N LYS A 139 4.36 -5.79 2.20
CA LYS A 139 4.18 -4.45 2.79
C LYS A 139 2.71 -4.07 2.72
N GLU A 140 2.22 -3.43 3.79
CA GLU A 140 0.86 -2.89 3.79
C GLU A 140 0.69 -1.83 2.70
N PHE A 141 -0.46 -1.85 2.04
CA PHE A 141 -0.81 -0.85 1.02
C PHE A 141 -1.82 0.15 1.57
N LYS A 142 -1.38 1.40 1.70
CA LYS A 142 -2.17 2.50 2.28
C LYS A 142 -2.98 3.28 1.25
N GLY A 143 -2.62 3.13 -0.04
CA GLY A 143 -3.27 3.84 -1.14
C GLY A 143 -2.71 5.24 -1.41
N GLN A 144 -1.44 5.50 -1.07
CA GLN A 144 -0.86 6.85 -1.22
C GLN A 144 -0.30 7.13 -2.61
N SER A 145 0.27 6.11 -3.27
CA SER A 145 0.91 6.31 -4.58
C SER A 145 0.83 5.08 -5.49
N LEU A 146 0.95 5.31 -6.80
CA LEU A 146 0.99 4.22 -7.80
C LEU A 146 2.26 3.37 -7.66
N GLY A 147 3.36 3.96 -7.18
CA GLY A 147 4.59 3.22 -6.90
C GLY A 147 4.42 2.22 -5.74
N GLU A 148 3.73 2.64 -4.68
CA GLU A 148 3.36 1.78 -3.56
C GLU A 148 2.46 0.62 -4.03
N LEU A 149 1.48 0.92 -4.88
CA LEU A 149 0.58 -0.10 -5.46
C LEU A 149 1.34 -1.14 -6.28
N ARG A 150 2.31 -0.72 -7.11
CA ARG A 150 3.12 -1.66 -7.90
C ARG A 150 3.93 -2.58 -7.01
N ALA A 151 4.66 -2.01 -6.05
CA ALA A 151 5.46 -2.80 -5.11
C ALA A 151 4.59 -3.79 -4.31
N TYR A 152 3.36 -3.40 -3.99
CA TYR A 152 2.37 -4.26 -3.36
C TYR A 152 1.91 -5.41 -4.26
N LEU A 153 1.52 -5.11 -5.51
CA LEU A 153 1.07 -6.13 -6.47
C LEU A 153 2.20 -7.10 -6.82
N ASP A 154 3.42 -6.62 -7.05
CA ASP A 154 4.59 -7.44 -7.35
C ASP A 154 4.90 -8.41 -6.20
N ALA A 155 4.83 -7.93 -4.94
CA ALA A 155 5.04 -8.77 -3.77
C ALA A 155 3.99 -9.89 -3.65
N TRP A 156 2.72 -9.58 -3.93
CA TRP A 156 1.66 -10.59 -3.95
C TRP A 156 1.76 -11.55 -5.13
N GLN A 157 2.16 -11.06 -6.32
CA GLN A 157 2.36 -11.90 -7.49
C GLN A 157 3.49 -12.92 -7.27
N LEU A 158 4.61 -12.51 -6.65
CA LEU A 158 5.67 -13.43 -6.24
C LEU A 158 5.16 -14.48 -5.25
N ARG A 159 4.33 -14.07 -4.29
CA ARG A 159 3.75 -14.98 -3.29
C ARG A 159 2.78 -15.98 -3.92
N PHE A 160 1.91 -15.55 -4.83
CA PHE A 160 1.00 -16.46 -5.54
C PHE A 160 1.72 -17.35 -6.54
N GLY A 161 2.91 -16.95 -7.03
CA GLY A 161 3.79 -17.83 -7.80
C GLY A 161 4.20 -19.09 -7.03
N ILE A 162 4.30 -19.01 -5.69
CA ILE A 162 4.58 -20.15 -4.82
C ILE A 162 3.34 -21.05 -4.65
N TYR A 163 2.13 -20.49 -4.77
CA TYR A 163 0.86 -21.19 -4.55
C TYR A 163 -0.09 -21.05 -5.77
N PRO A 164 0.24 -21.67 -6.91
CA PRO A 164 -0.51 -21.48 -8.15
C PRO A 164 -1.97 -21.98 -8.07
N SER A 165 -2.28 -22.90 -7.14
CA SER A 165 -3.59 -23.53 -6.99
C SER A 165 -4.67 -22.65 -6.34
N LEU A 166 -4.31 -21.50 -5.77
CA LEU A 166 -5.29 -20.61 -5.13
C LEU A 166 -6.21 -19.97 -6.16
N SER A 167 -7.53 -19.99 -5.88
CA SER A 167 -8.52 -19.29 -6.68
C SER A 167 -8.37 -17.77 -6.55
N ASP A 168 -8.80 -17.00 -7.57
CA ASP A 168 -8.73 -15.54 -7.54
C ASP A 168 -9.46 -14.94 -6.33
N LYS A 169 -10.59 -15.52 -5.91
CA LYS A 169 -11.32 -15.08 -4.72
C LYS A 169 -10.49 -15.23 -3.44
N GLU A 170 -9.77 -16.35 -3.29
CA GLU A 170 -8.89 -16.59 -2.15
C GLU A 170 -7.66 -15.67 -2.20
N ARG A 171 -7.09 -15.46 -3.39
CA ARG A 171 -5.97 -14.50 -3.59
C ARG A 171 -6.38 -13.09 -3.18
N ILE A 172 -7.55 -12.64 -3.62
CA ILE A 172 -8.11 -11.33 -3.26
C ILE A 172 -8.37 -11.25 -1.76
N ALA A 173 -8.98 -12.27 -1.16
CA ALA A 173 -9.25 -12.30 0.28
C ALA A 173 -7.96 -12.21 1.10
N GLN A 174 -6.91 -12.96 0.71
CA GLN A 174 -5.59 -12.88 1.35
C GLN A 174 -4.96 -11.50 1.17
N ALA A 175 -4.96 -10.96 -0.05
CA ALA A 175 -4.41 -9.63 -0.31
C ALA A 175 -5.15 -8.55 0.48
N ALA A 176 -6.48 -8.59 0.53
CA ALA A 176 -7.31 -7.63 1.25
C ALA A 176 -6.95 -7.51 2.74
N THR A 177 -6.41 -8.55 3.38
CA THR A 177 -5.93 -8.49 4.77
C THR A 177 -4.74 -7.54 4.99
N SER A 178 -4.00 -7.22 3.94
CA SER A 178 -2.84 -6.33 3.96
C SER A 178 -3.11 -4.92 3.42
N LEU A 179 -4.38 -4.59 3.20
CA LEU A 179 -4.79 -3.21 2.91
C LEU A 179 -4.80 -2.42 4.21
N GLY A 180 -4.26 -1.19 4.15
CA GLY A 180 -4.23 -0.24 5.26
C GLY A 180 -5.03 1.03 4.95
N ASP A 181 -5.25 1.84 5.99
CA ASP A 181 -5.74 3.21 5.93
C ASP A 181 -6.96 3.42 4.98
N ILE A 182 -6.75 4.19 3.92
CA ILE A 182 -7.77 4.61 2.95
C ILE A 182 -8.21 3.42 2.09
N ALA A 183 -7.26 2.56 1.70
CA ALA A 183 -7.54 1.40 0.87
C ALA A 183 -8.45 0.39 1.60
N ALA A 184 -8.13 0.08 2.86
CA ALA A 184 -8.95 -0.78 3.70
C ALA A 184 -10.36 -0.22 3.92
N SER A 185 -10.45 1.08 4.22
CA SER A 185 -11.73 1.77 4.46
C SER A 185 -12.64 1.73 3.22
N ARG A 186 -12.06 1.92 2.02
CA ARG A 186 -12.81 1.87 0.77
C ARG A 186 -13.23 0.44 0.41
N TRP A 187 -12.35 -0.55 0.61
CA TRP A 187 -12.68 -1.96 0.41
C TRP A 187 -13.86 -2.42 1.28
N LEU A 188 -13.89 -2.00 2.55
CA LEU A 188 -14.96 -2.36 3.48
C LEU A 188 -16.30 -1.67 3.17
N ARG A 189 -16.27 -0.45 2.62
CA ARG A 189 -17.49 0.28 2.20
C ARG A 189 -18.13 -0.31 0.94
N GLU A 190 -17.33 -0.93 0.08
CA GLU A 190 -17.84 -1.49 -1.18
C GLU A 190 -18.73 -2.72 -0.89
N PRO A 191 -19.97 -2.76 -1.42
CA PRO A 191 -20.86 -3.90 -1.22
C PRO A 191 -20.30 -5.14 -1.91
N GLU A 192 -20.55 -6.32 -1.34
CA GLU A 192 -19.98 -7.59 -1.83
C GLU A 192 -20.32 -7.89 -3.29
N SER A 193 -21.46 -7.40 -3.79
CA SER A 193 -21.89 -7.55 -5.18
C SER A 193 -21.04 -6.76 -6.18
N LEU A 194 -20.41 -5.67 -5.75
CA LEU A 194 -19.53 -4.84 -6.58
C LEU A 194 -18.05 -5.17 -6.39
N ARG A 195 -17.71 -6.04 -5.43
CA ARG A 195 -16.33 -6.42 -5.21
C ARG A 195 -15.80 -7.22 -6.40
N PRO A 196 -14.59 -6.92 -6.87
CA PRO A 196 -13.98 -7.65 -7.97
C PRO A 196 -13.79 -9.12 -7.58
N THR A 197 -14.16 -10.02 -8.50
CA THR A 197 -14.02 -11.47 -8.34
C THR A 197 -12.76 -12.02 -8.99
N THR A 198 -12.13 -11.23 -9.86
CA THR A 198 -10.90 -11.55 -10.59
C THR A 198 -9.73 -10.73 -10.05
N TRP A 199 -8.53 -11.30 -10.09
CA TRP A 199 -7.33 -10.60 -9.62
C TRP A 199 -7.06 -9.31 -10.42
N ILE A 200 -7.33 -9.35 -11.72
CA ILE A 200 -7.21 -8.19 -12.62
C ILE A 200 -8.16 -7.07 -12.17
N GLY A 201 -9.45 -7.39 -11.95
CA GLY A 201 -10.42 -6.42 -11.45
C GLY A 201 -10.05 -5.86 -10.06
N PHE A 202 -9.43 -6.68 -9.19
CA PHE A 202 -8.93 -6.21 -7.90
C PHE A 202 -7.78 -5.22 -8.06
N SER A 203 -6.83 -5.50 -8.96
CA SER A 203 -5.73 -4.58 -9.25
C SER A 203 -6.22 -3.25 -9.84
N GLU A 204 -7.22 -3.28 -10.73
CA GLU A 204 -7.87 -2.08 -11.27
C GLU A 204 -8.60 -1.30 -10.18
N PHE A 205 -9.37 -1.99 -9.33
CA PHE A 205 -10.03 -1.38 -8.18
C PHE A 205 -9.01 -0.63 -7.30
N LEU A 206 -7.88 -1.25 -6.96
CA LEU A 206 -6.82 -0.58 -6.18
C LEU A 206 -6.19 0.61 -6.93
N ARG A 207 -6.02 0.52 -8.25
CA ARG A 207 -5.55 1.66 -9.07
C ARG A 207 -6.51 2.84 -8.96
N ASP A 208 -7.81 2.58 -8.98
CA ASP A 208 -8.87 3.60 -8.88
C ASP A 208 -9.02 4.19 -7.45
N ILE A 209 -8.53 3.49 -6.43
CA ILE A 209 -8.37 4.09 -5.08
C ILE A 209 -7.31 5.20 -5.11
N VAL A 210 -6.15 4.91 -5.70
CA VAL A 210 -5.00 5.83 -5.70
C VAL A 210 -5.27 7.04 -6.59
N GLN A 211 -5.80 6.79 -7.79
CA GLN A 211 -6.05 7.83 -8.76
C GLN A 211 -7.26 7.49 -9.62
N ASP A 212 -8.21 8.43 -9.66
CA ASP A 212 -9.38 8.38 -10.53
C ASP A 212 -8.96 8.11 -12.00
N PRO A 213 -9.59 7.16 -12.72
CA PRO A 213 -9.19 6.74 -14.05
C PRO A 213 -9.05 7.89 -15.04
N THR A 214 -9.95 8.87 -15.02
CA THR A 214 -9.90 10.06 -15.89
C THR A 214 -8.64 10.89 -15.63
N ASN A 215 -8.29 11.09 -14.36
CA ASN A 215 -7.07 11.81 -13.98
C ASN A 215 -5.79 11.03 -14.30
N ARG A 216 -5.84 9.69 -14.20
CA ARG A 216 -4.74 8.79 -14.56
C ARG A 216 -4.43 8.89 -16.05
N ILE A 217 -5.44 8.74 -16.90
CA ILE A 217 -5.35 8.92 -18.36
C ILE A 217 -4.78 10.29 -18.73
N ALA A 218 -5.36 11.37 -18.17
CA ALA A 218 -4.90 12.74 -18.42
C ALA A 218 -3.42 12.92 -18.05
N SER A 219 -3.01 12.36 -16.91
CA SER A 219 -1.63 12.42 -16.43
C SER A 219 -0.69 11.61 -17.31
N ALA A 220 -1.12 10.41 -17.75
CA ALA A 220 -0.35 9.54 -18.63
C ALA A 220 -0.12 10.20 -20.01
N LEU A 221 -1.16 10.76 -20.63
CA LEU A 221 -1.05 11.47 -21.90
C LEU A 221 -0.17 12.71 -21.82
N ARG A 222 -0.31 13.53 -20.76
CA ARG A 222 0.58 14.68 -20.52
C ARG A 222 2.03 14.26 -20.39
N LYS A 223 2.30 13.18 -19.65
CA LYS A 223 3.65 12.64 -19.47
C LYS A 223 4.18 12.11 -20.79
N LEU A 224 3.37 11.37 -21.55
CA LEU A 224 3.75 10.79 -22.85
C LEU A 224 4.09 11.89 -23.86
N TRP A 225 3.32 12.97 -23.91
CA TRP A 225 3.57 14.09 -24.81
C TRP A 225 4.84 14.88 -24.47
N ARG A 226 5.15 15.01 -23.18
CA ARG A 226 6.38 15.67 -22.70
C ARG A 226 7.54 14.69 -22.51
N TYR A 227 7.37 13.43 -22.88
CA TYR A 227 8.35 12.40 -22.59
C TYR A 227 9.56 12.61 -23.49
N HIS A 228 10.71 12.81 -22.87
CA HIS A 228 11.99 12.85 -23.55
C HIS A 228 12.98 11.98 -22.77
N GLN A 229 13.80 11.21 -23.48
CA GLN A 229 14.88 10.46 -22.86
C GLN A 229 15.84 11.44 -22.17
N SER A 230 16.19 11.15 -20.92
CA SER A 230 17.21 11.92 -20.19
C SER A 230 18.61 11.39 -20.48
N ASP A 231 19.63 12.23 -20.31
CA ASP A 231 21.02 11.93 -20.67
C ASP A 231 21.59 10.67 -19.99
N ASN A 232 21.04 10.29 -18.83
CA ASN A 232 21.49 9.13 -18.03
C ASN A 232 20.54 7.92 -18.09
N GLN A 233 19.47 7.98 -18.89
CA GLN A 233 18.46 6.92 -18.92
C GLN A 233 18.74 5.94 -20.06
N SER A 234 18.69 4.65 -19.76
CA SER A 234 18.88 3.63 -20.79
C SER A 234 17.67 3.54 -21.72
N ALA A 235 17.88 3.17 -22.99
CA ALA A 235 16.78 3.01 -23.95
C ALA A 235 15.77 1.93 -23.52
N ARG A 236 16.20 0.95 -22.72
CA ARG A 236 15.32 -0.08 -22.14
C ARG A 236 14.40 0.50 -21.07
N GLU A 237 14.94 1.30 -20.15
CA GLU A 237 14.14 2.02 -19.16
C GLU A 237 13.13 2.96 -19.84
N VAL A 238 13.55 3.66 -20.90
CA VAL A 238 12.64 4.50 -21.70
C VAL A 238 11.47 3.68 -22.26
N LEU A 239 11.74 2.49 -22.81
CA LEU A 239 10.71 1.62 -23.34
C LEU A 239 9.77 1.11 -22.24
N GLU A 240 10.30 0.72 -21.09
CA GLU A 240 9.50 0.29 -19.93
C GLU A 240 8.60 1.40 -19.39
N ASP A 241 9.13 2.62 -19.28
CA ASP A 241 8.35 3.78 -18.83
C ASP A 241 7.28 4.19 -19.86
N LEU A 242 7.60 4.14 -21.15
CA LEU A 242 6.61 4.34 -22.21
C LEU A 242 5.55 3.26 -22.24
N ALA A 243 5.91 1.99 -22.01
CA ALA A 243 4.96 0.88 -21.92
C ALA A 243 3.99 1.10 -20.75
N ARG A 244 4.49 1.52 -19.59
CA ARG A 244 3.66 1.87 -18.42
C ARG A 244 2.70 3.02 -18.71
N LEU A 245 3.18 4.10 -19.35
CA LEU A 245 2.32 5.24 -19.71
C LEU A 245 1.27 4.84 -20.76
N ARG A 246 1.59 3.92 -21.66
CA ARG A 246 0.67 3.42 -22.68
C ARG A 246 -0.36 2.46 -22.12
N GLU A 247 -0.04 1.67 -21.08
CA GLU A 247 -1.00 0.78 -20.42
C GLU A 247 -2.22 1.57 -19.91
N ASP A 248 -2.00 2.73 -19.29
CA ASP A 248 -3.07 3.61 -18.81
C ASP A 248 -3.89 4.26 -19.95
N VAL A 249 -3.34 4.30 -21.17
CA VAL A 249 -3.97 4.92 -22.36
C VAL A 249 -4.60 3.86 -23.27
N ALA A 250 -4.19 2.60 -23.18
CA ALA A 250 -4.59 1.52 -24.07
C ALA A 250 -6.09 1.21 -24.03
N THR A 251 -6.78 1.61 -22.97
CA THR A 251 -8.22 1.47 -22.84
C THR A 251 -9.01 2.43 -23.72
N LEU A 252 -8.38 3.48 -24.25
CA LEU A 252 -9.04 4.50 -25.05
C LEU A 252 -9.18 4.09 -26.52
N LYS A 253 -10.32 4.42 -27.10
CA LYS A 253 -10.51 4.40 -28.56
C LYS A 253 -9.70 5.53 -29.22
N GLU A 254 -9.44 5.39 -30.52
CA GLU A 254 -8.70 6.41 -31.29
C GLU A 254 -9.39 7.79 -31.25
N GLU A 255 -10.72 7.84 -31.37
CA GLU A 255 -11.50 9.08 -31.26
C GLU A 255 -11.37 9.74 -29.88
N GLU A 256 -11.40 8.93 -28.81
CA GLU A 256 -11.24 9.41 -27.43
C GLU A 256 -9.83 9.95 -27.22
N ARG A 257 -8.83 9.26 -27.78
CA ARG A 257 -7.44 9.71 -27.74
C ARG A 257 -7.28 11.06 -28.42
N HIS A 258 -7.84 11.27 -29.60
CA HIS A 258 -7.81 12.58 -30.27
C HIS A 258 -8.55 13.66 -29.47
N ALA A 259 -9.68 13.33 -28.84
CA ALA A 259 -10.40 14.24 -27.96
C ALA A 259 -9.55 14.68 -26.76
N TRP A 260 -8.81 13.75 -26.16
CA TRP A 260 -7.87 14.04 -25.08
C TRP A 260 -6.65 14.84 -25.54
N GLU A 261 -6.06 14.51 -26.69
CA GLU A 261 -4.95 15.27 -27.29
C GLU A 261 -5.38 16.72 -27.54
N PHE A 262 -6.58 16.92 -28.09
CA PHE A 262 -7.18 18.24 -28.29
C PHE A 262 -7.39 18.98 -26.96
N LEU A 263 -7.98 18.32 -25.95
CA LEU A 263 -8.18 18.90 -24.62
C LEU A 263 -6.84 19.36 -24.01
N LEU A 264 -5.78 18.56 -24.13
CA LEU A 264 -4.47 18.88 -23.57
C LEU A 264 -3.77 20.06 -24.27
N ALA A 265 -4.17 20.37 -25.52
CA ALA A 265 -3.70 21.54 -26.25
C ALA A 265 -4.39 22.85 -25.83
N LEU A 266 -5.55 22.79 -25.16
CA LEU A 266 -6.29 23.97 -24.68
C LEU A 266 -5.58 24.68 -23.51
N ARG A 267 -5.98 25.91 -23.19
CA ARG A 267 -5.49 26.64 -22.01
C ARG A 267 -5.88 25.91 -20.71
N PRO A 268 -5.04 25.91 -19.65
CA PRO A 268 -5.33 25.18 -18.41
C PRO A 268 -6.66 25.54 -17.74
N GLU A 269 -7.08 26.80 -17.85
CA GLU A 269 -8.35 27.29 -17.31
C GLU A 269 -9.55 26.64 -18.02
N THR A 270 -9.52 26.62 -19.36
CA THR A 270 -10.52 25.93 -20.19
C THR A 270 -10.50 24.43 -19.95
N GLN A 271 -9.31 23.81 -19.82
CA GLN A 271 -9.19 22.38 -19.51
C GLN A 271 -9.94 22.00 -18.23
N LEU A 272 -9.72 22.74 -17.14
CA LEU A 272 -10.37 22.48 -15.86
C LEU A 272 -11.88 22.70 -15.92
N ALA A 273 -12.35 23.71 -16.67
CA ALA A 273 -13.77 23.97 -16.85
C ALA A 273 -14.46 22.82 -17.63
N VAL A 274 -13.84 22.37 -18.73
CA VAL A 274 -14.33 21.26 -19.53
C VAL A 274 -14.36 19.95 -18.73
N LEU A 275 -13.29 19.62 -17.99
CA LEU A 275 -13.23 18.41 -17.16
C LEU A 275 -14.26 18.40 -16.02
N ARG A 276 -14.69 19.57 -15.53
CA ARG A 276 -15.75 19.66 -14.52
C ARG A 276 -17.13 19.35 -15.08
N GLU A 277 -17.40 19.75 -16.32
CA GLU A 277 -18.69 19.51 -16.97
C GLU A 277 -18.76 18.13 -17.65
N LEU A 278 -17.61 17.60 -18.10
CA LEU A 278 -17.51 16.34 -18.82
C LEU A 278 -16.70 15.30 -18.03
N PRO A 279 -17.37 14.46 -17.21
CA PRO A 279 -16.68 13.41 -16.49
C PRO A 279 -16.15 12.29 -17.41
N LYS A 280 -16.75 12.14 -18.61
CA LYS A 280 -16.35 11.17 -19.63
C LYS A 280 -16.14 11.88 -20.97
N ILE A 281 -14.95 11.75 -21.54
CA ILE A 281 -14.57 12.34 -22.82
C ILE A 281 -14.69 11.27 -23.89
N THR A 282 -15.71 11.37 -24.73
CA THR A 282 -16.02 10.39 -25.77
C THR A 282 -15.68 10.87 -27.18
N SER A 283 -15.75 12.18 -27.44
CA SER A 283 -15.58 12.75 -28.78
C SER A 283 -14.92 14.13 -28.74
N GLN A 284 -14.10 14.42 -29.75
CA GLN A 284 -13.40 15.68 -29.92
C GLN A 284 -14.37 16.85 -30.16
N GLU A 285 -15.45 16.63 -30.92
CA GLU A 285 -16.47 17.67 -31.19
C GLU A 285 -17.15 18.12 -29.91
N LEU A 286 -17.36 17.19 -28.99
CA LEU A 286 -17.97 17.45 -27.70
C LEU A 286 -17.03 18.33 -26.86
N VAL A 287 -15.73 18.01 -26.81
CA VAL A 287 -14.72 18.85 -26.15
C VAL A 287 -14.68 20.26 -26.76
N LEU A 288 -14.73 20.38 -28.09
CA LEU A 288 -14.73 21.67 -28.80
C LEU A 288 -15.92 22.54 -28.39
N ARG A 289 -17.15 22.00 -28.45
CA ARG A 289 -18.36 22.76 -28.09
C ARG A 289 -18.33 23.29 -26.65
N TYR A 290 -17.86 22.47 -25.71
CA TYR A 290 -17.74 22.90 -24.31
C TYR A 290 -16.61 23.92 -24.13
N ALA A 291 -15.48 23.75 -24.82
CA ALA A 291 -14.39 24.71 -24.80
C ALA A 291 -14.83 26.09 -25.34
N GLU A 292 -15.51 26.12 -26.49
CA GLU A 292 -16.05 27.36 -27.10
C GLU A 292 -17.01 28.08 -26.14
N ARG A 293 -17.93 27.34 -25.52
CA ARG A 293 -18.85 27.88 -24.52
C ARG A 293 -18.10 28.52 -23.35
N HIS A 294 -17.05 27.88 -22.82
CA HIS A 294 -16.26 28.41 -21.72
C HIS A 294 -15.40 29.62 -22.13
N GLU A 295 -14.89 29.63 -23.35
CA GLU A 295 -14.20 30.81 -23.89
C GLU A 295 -15.14 32.00 -24.07
N GLU A 296 -16.37 31.77 -24.54
CA GLU A 296 -17.39 32.81 -24.64
C GLU A 296 -17.76 33.36 -23.26
N LEU A 297 -18.00 32.47 -22.29
CA LEU A 297 -18.22 32.88 -20.89
C LEU A 297 -17.04 33.70 -20.37
N ALA A 298 -15.80 33.25 -20.56
CA ALA A 298 -14.61 33.99 -20.15
C ALA A 298 -14.54 35.38 -20.80
N ARG A 299 -14.83 35.50 -22.10
CA ARG A 299 -14.90 36.79 -22.81
C ARG A 299 -15.94 37.72 -22.22
N THR A 300 -17.13 37.22 -21.85
CA THR A 300 -18.18 38.06 -21.23
C THR A 300 -17.74 38.60 -19.87
N TYR A 301 -17.09 37.78 -19.04
CA TYR A 301 -16.56 38.20 -17.74
C TYR A 301 -15.40 39.18 -17.86
N GLU A 302 -14.46 38.94 -18.79
CA GLU A 302 -13.36 39.87 -19.05
C GLU A 302 -13.85 41.20 -19.61
N GLY A 303 -14.84 41.19 -20.51
CA GLY A 303 -15.49 42.38 -21.03
C GLY A 303 -16.14 43.22 -19.93
N GLN A 304 -16.88 42.57 -19.01
CA GLN A 304 -17.47 43.26 -17.85
C GLN A 304 -16.40 43.82 -16.89
N ARG A 305 -15.29 43.10 -16.68
CA ARG A 305 -14.21 43.52 -15.78
C ARG A 305 -13.36 44.64 -16.39
N GLY A 306 -13.09 44.58 -17.69
CA GLY A 306 -12.38 45.59 -18.46
C GLY A 306 -13.17 46.89 -18.58
N GLY A 307 -14.48 46.80 -18.86
CA GLY A 307 -15.38 47.95 -18.96
C GLY A 307 -15.52 48.74 -17.64
N ARG A 308 -15.54 48.06 -16.49
CA ARG A 308 -15.58 48.75 -15.19
C ARG A 308 -14.27 49.48 -14.85
N ARG A 309 -13.11 48.96 -15.27
CA ARG A 309 -11.81 49.62 -15.05
C ARG A 309 -11.61 50.85 -15.93
N SER A 310 -12.07 50.82 -17.17
CA SER A 310 -11.98 51.97 -18.08
C SER A 310 -12.94 53.10 -17.71
N GLN A 311 -14.13 52.80 -17.15
CA GLN A 311 -15.03 53.84 -16.65
C GLN A 311 -14.57 54.48 -15.33
N ALA A 312 -13.96 53.72 -14.43
CA ALA A 312 -13.46 54.28 -13.16
C ALA A 312 -12.30 55.29 -13.35
N ASN A 313 -11.51 55.14 -14.42
CA ASN A 313 -10.37 56.04 -14.67
C ASN A 313 -10.78 57.30 -15.46
N ARG A 314 -11.90 57.31 -16.18
CA ARG A 314 -12.39 58.50 -16.90
C ARG A 314 -13.05 59.54 -16.00
N LYS A 315 -13.46 59.21 -14.77
CA LYS A 315 -14.07 60.18 -13.84
C LYS A 315 -13.08 60.98 -12.98
N ARG A 316 -11.77 60.88 -13.22
CA ARG A 316 -10.74 61.59 -12.42
C ARG A 316 -10.01 62.73 -13.14
N LEU A 317 -10.35 63.05 -14.39
CA LEU A 317 -9.66 64.15 -15.11
C LEU A 317 -10.41 65.48 -15.17
N ASP A 318 -11.69 65.54 -14.81
CA ASP A 318 -12.45 66.79 -14.80
C ASP A 318 -12.88 67.13 -13.37
N THR A 319 -11.92 67.53 -12.55
CA THR A 319 -12.22 68.35 -11.37
C THR A 319 -11.54 69.70 -11.60
N PRO A 320 -12.29 70.77 -11.92
CA PRO A 320 -11.72 72.08 -12.11
C PRO A 320 -11.19 72.58 -10.76
N THR A 321 -9.94 73.01 -10.79
CA THR A 321 -9.24 73.79 -9.78
C THR A 321 -10.04 75.05 -9.47
N ASP A 322 -10.72 75.10 -8.32
CA ASP A 322 -10.83 76.33 -7.54
C ASP A 322 -11.45 76.07 -6.17
N THR A 323 -10.63 75.98 -5.12
CA THR A 323 -10.87 76.70 -3.87
C THR A 323 -9.63 76.67 -2.99
N THR A 324 -9.14 77.86 -2.71
CA THR A 324 -8.18 78.20 -1.66
C THR A 324 -8.85 78.25 -0.28
N ILE A 325 -8.00 78.26 0.75
CA ILE A 325 -8.22 78.77 2.12
C ILE A 325 -8.50 77.72 3.22
N THR A 326 -7.40 77.37 3.90
CA THR A 326 -7.14 77.55 5.35
C THR A 326 -8.13 76.98 6.36
N THR A 327 -7.67 76.05 7.22
CA THR A 327 -7.54 76.24 8.69
C THR A 327 -7.05 74.95 9.37
N SER A 328 -5.85 75.06 9.93
CA SER A 328 -5.38 74.62 11.26
C SER A 328 -5.90 73.34 11.94
N GLN A 329 -4.91 72.53 12.32
CA GLN A 329 -4.73 71.81 13.59
C GLN A 329 -5.13 70.32 13.75
N PRO A 330 -4.39 69.58 14.61
CA PRO A 330 -4.02 68.17 14.40
C PRO A 330 -4.48 67.21 15.53
N GLN A 331 -4.88 65.97 15.21
CA GLN A 331 -4.83 64.80 16.10
C GLN A 331 -4.65 63.52 15.25
N ALA A 332 -3.50 62.84 15.35
CA ALA A 332 -3.30 61.57 16.08
C ALA A 332 -4.22 60.43 15.59
N ASP A 333 -3.72 59.56 14.69
CA ASP A 333 -3.31 58.16 14.98
C ASP A 333 -4.53 57.22 15.13
N THR A 334 -4.81 56.19 14.33
CA THR A 334 -4.01 55.29 13.48
C THR A 334 -4.89 54.63 12.42
N GLU A 335 -4.78 54.98 11.13
CA GLU A 335 -5.32 54.15 10.03
C GLU A 335 -4.45 54.25 8.78
N THR A 336 -3.35 53.51 8.76
CA THR A 336 -2.62 53.28 7.50
C THR A 336 -3.38 52.29 6.64
N LYS A 337 -4.29 52.83 5.82
CA LYS A 337 -4.81 52.22 4.59
C LYS A 337 -3.62 51.84 3.69
N LYS A 338 -3.22 50.57 3.75
CA LYS A 338 -2.23 50.00 2.83
C LYS A 338 -2.86 49.83 1.46
N ASP A 339 -2.45 50.70 0.55
CA ASP A 339 -2.53 50.51 -0.90
C ASP A 339 -2.04 49.10 -1.30
N ARG A 340 -3.01 48.23 -1.63
CA ARG A 340 -2.74 46.96 -2.31
C ARG A 340 -2.46 47.25 -3.79
N ARG A 341 -1.26 47.79 -4.08
CA ARG A 341 -0.69 47.67 -5.43
C ARG A 341 -0.52 46.18 -5.75
N PRO A 342 -0.90 45.72 -6.97
CA PRO A 342 -0.65 44.36 -7.39
C PRO A 342 0.86 44.13 -7.35
N ARG A 343 1.26 43.18 -6.51
CA ARG A 343 2.65 42.82 -6.24
C ARG A 343 3.22 42.25 -7.53
N SER A 344 3.86 43.12 -8.30
CA SER A 344 4.59 42.72 -9.50
C SER A 344 5.57 41.61 -9.13
N SER A 345 5.47 40.51 -9.86
CA SER A 345 6.36 39.35 -9.84
C SER A 345 7.72 39.69 -10.46
N TYR A 346 8.27 40.87 -10.17
CA TYR A 346 9.69 41.11 -10.38
C TYR A 346 10.41 40.25 -9.35
N LYS A 347 11.07 39.20 -9.88
CA LYS A 347 12.11 38.39 -9.27
C LYS A 347 12.84 39.25 -8.24
N ARG A 348 12.44 39.13 -6.97
CA ARG A 348 13.02 39.91 -5.87
C ARG A 348 14.42 39.36 -5.73
N GLU A 349 15.38 40.02 -6.37
CA GLU A 349 16.80 39.71 -6.23
C GLU A 349 17.06 39.58 -4.73
N LYS A 350 17.56 38.40 -4.35
CA LYS A 350 17.87 38.10 -2.95
C LYS A 350 18.90 39.14 -2.54
N ARG A 351 18.47 40.17 -1.81
CA ARG A 351 19.39 41.10 -1.17
C ARG A 351 20.32 40.27 -0.30
N LEU A 352 21.61 40.33 -0.58
CA LEU A 352 22.64 39.84 0.33
C LEU A 352 22.62 40.76 1.55
N ALA A 353 22.84 40.19 2.74
CA ALA A 353 22.87 40.96 3.98
C ALA A 353 24.01 41.99 3.90
N GLY A 354 23.69 43.26 4.16
CA GLY A 354 24.68 44.31 4.28
C GLY A 354 25.46 44.16 5.60
N PRO A 355 26.65 44.81 5.70
CA PRO A 355 27.44 44.81 6.92
C PRO A 355 26.74 45.47 8.12
N ASP A 356 25.74 46.31 7.87
CA ASP A 356 24.94 46.97 8.90
C ASP A 356 23.63 46.24 9.24
N ASP A 357 23.28 45.16 8.52
CA ASP A 357 22.08 44.39 8.80
C ASP A 357 22.33 43.47 10.02
N GLU A 358 21.53 43.66 11.08
CA GLU A 358 21.56 42.87 12.30
C GLU A 358 20.62 41.66 12.22
N CYS A 359 21.10 40.49 12.61
CA CYS A 359 20.28 39.29 12.68
C CYS A 359 19.25 39.39 13.81
N HIS A 360 17.96 39.27 13.50
CA HIS A 360 16.89 39.33 14.50
C HIS A 360 16.88 38.20 15.54
N LEU A 361 17.70 37.14 15.35
CA LEU A 361 17.73 35.98 16.25
C LEU A 361 18.93 36.01 17.21
N CYS A 362 20.11 36.40 16.72
CA CYS A 362 21.32 36.48 17.55
C CYS A 362 21.83 37.90 17.79
N HIS A 363 21.24 38.91 17.13
CA HIS A 363 21.64 40.32 17.16
C HIS A 363 23.07 40.63 16.69
N GLU A 364 23.73 39.68 16.01
CA GLU A 364 25.03 39.91 15.37
C GLU A 364 24.84 40.43 13.93
N LYS A 365 25.77 41.28 13.47
CA LYS A 365 25.74 41.90 12.14
C LYS A 365 26.19 40.94 11.03
N GLY A 366 25.76 41.20 9.80
CA GLY A 366 26.29 40.57 8.57
C GLY A 366 25.55 39.33 8.07
N HIS A 367 24.40 38.97 8.66
CA HIS A 367 23.54 37.89 8.15
C HIS A 367 22.07 38.11 8.50
N PHE A 368 21.16 37.50 7.72
CA PHE A 368 19.74 37.48 8.06
C PHE A 368 19.40 36.30 8.98
N GLN A 369 18.28 36.40 9.70
CA GLN A 369 17.75 35.33 10.57
C GLN A 369 17.66 33.95 9.89
N ARG A 370 17.51 33.90 8.56
CA ARG A 370 17.44 32.66 7.79
C ARG A 370 18.79 31.94 7.71
N ASP A 371 19.87 32.71 7.71
CA ASP A 371 21.26 32.25 7.58
C ASP A 371 21.99 32.29 8.94
N CYS A 372 21.23 32.36 10.04
CA CYS A 372 21.81 32.46 11.38
C CYS A 372 22.45 31.13 11.80
N PRO A 373 23.75 31.09 12.14
CA PRO A 373 24.44 29.85 12.51
C PRO A 373 23.88 29.23 13.80
N LYS A 374 23.32 30.04 14.71
CA LYS A 374 22.71 29.58 15.96
C LYS A 374 21.39 28.82 15.73
N ARG A 375 20.68 29.08 14.62
CA ARG A 375 19.42 28.40 14.30
C ARG A 375 19.61 26.90 14.05
N ASN A 376 20.69 26.52 13.37
CA ASN A 376 20.98 25.11 13.11
C ASN A 376 21.40 24.34 14.38
N GLN A 377 21.91 25.04 15.40
CA GLN A 377 22.30 24.40 16.66
C GLN A 377 21.07 24.00 17.49
N GLU A 378 20.01 24.81 17.51
CA GLU A 378 18.76 24.50 18.20
C GLU A 378 17.99 23.35 17.52
N ASP A 379 17.91 23.37 16.19
CA ASP A 379 17.29 22.27 15.43
C ASP A 379 18.07 20.95 15.58
N SER A 380 19.40 21.02 15.75
CA SER A 380 20.24 19.84 16.01
C SER A 380 20.07 19.29 17.43
N GLN A 381 19.79 20.13 18.43
CA GLN A 381 19.53 19.67 19.80
C GLN A 381 18.13 19.07 19.96
N LEU A 382 17.13 19.56 19.21
CA LEU A 382 15.77 19.03 19.23
C LEU A 382 15.59 17.72 18.43
N SER A 383 16.49 17.43 17.48
CA SER A 383 16.45 16.21 16.66
C SER A 383 17.26 15.03 17.22
N ALA A 384 18.00 15.21 18.31
CA ALA A 384 18.90 14.20 18.87
C ALA A 384 18.29 13.03 19.68
N PRO A 385 17.05 13.03 20.23
CA PRO A 385 16.62 11.92 21.10
C PRO A 385 16.07 10.68 20.35
N LEU A 386 15.83 10.75 19.03
CA LEU A 386 15.27 9.61 18.28
C LEU A 386 16.32 8.64 17.70
N SER A 387 17.59 9.02 17.64
CA SER A 387 18.64 8.17 17.06
C SER A 387 19.18 7.09 18.02
N GLN A 388 19.16 7.34 19.34
CA GLN A 388 19.66 6.36 20.32
C GLN A 388 18.67 5.23 20.65
N ALA A 389 17.38 5.38 20.32
CA ALA A 389 16.38 4.33 20.53
C ALA A 389 16.49 3.17 19.52
N ASN A 390 17.05 3.41 18.33
CA ASN A 390 17.18 2.37 17.29
C ASN A 390 18.42 1.47 17.45
N SER A 391 19.50 1.96 18.07
CA SER A 391 20.70 1.11 18.30
C SER A 391 20.49 0.03 19.37
N LYS A 392 19.67 0.29 20.40
CA LYS A 392 19.36 -0.72 21.43
C LYS A 392 18.43 -1.86 20.96
N ARG A 393 17.68 -1.68 19.86
CA ARG A 393 16.86 -2.76 19.29
C ARG A 393 17.68 -3.75 18.47
N LYS A 394 18.71 -3.29 17.75
CA LYS A 394 19.58 -4.18 16.94
C LYS A 394 20.41 -5.15 17.79
N GLU A 395 20.87 -4.73 18.97
CA GLU A 395 21.70 -5.60 19.83
C GLU A 395 20.87 -6.68 20.57
N LYS A 396 19.55 -6.48 20.71
CA LYS A 396 18.66 -7.47 21.33
C LYS A 396 18.28 -8.59 20.35
N ASP A 397 18.17 -8.28 19.05
CA ASP A 397 17.85 -9.29 18.03
C ASP A 397 19.03 -10.20 17.67
N GLU A 398 20.28 -9.74 17.85
CA GLU A 398 21.47 -10.56 17.59
C GLU A 398 21.77 -11.56 18.72
N LYS A 399 21.31 -11.27 19.95
CA LYS A 399 21.48 -12.15 21.11
C LYS A 399 20.43 -13.26 21.23
N THR A 400 19.37 -13.21 20.41
CA THR A 400 18.37 -14.29 20.29
C THR A 400 18.66 -15.26 19.14
N LYS A 401 19.80 -15.08 18.45
CA LYS A 401 20.22 -15.89 17.29
C LYS A 401 21.47 -16.75 17.54
N LYS A 402 22.03 -16.71 18.75
CA LYS A 402 22.94 -17.72 19.31
C LYS A 402 22.20 -18.45 20.41
#